data_AF-A0A418CM10-F1
#
_entry.id   AF-A0A418CM10-F1
#
_cell.length_a   1.000
_cell.length_b   1.000
_cell.length_c   1.000
_cell.angle_alpha   90.00
_cell.angle_beta   90.00
_cell.angle_gamma   90.00
#
_symmetry.space_group_name_H-M   'P 1'
#
loop_
_entity.id
_entity.type
_entity.pdbx_description
1 polymer ?
#
loop_
_entity_poly.entity_id
_entity_poly.type
_entity_poly.pdbx_seq_one_letter_code
_entity_poly.pdbx_strand_id
1 'polypeptide(L)'
;MFGSYIDSWVKVNALQQGFYLVNYSSELWKALQGPVSTQELDVVDRVALLQAVFFLSRAGHVSIVDALEFAQAYALDTEYLVWKELSDNLVQIVALFDDQVWFPSFQAYIRRLYAPIMARLTWTHLPTDSDLTKQLRRQVIGMLGRANDDAVIAEATRRFQQSMHQNTVLPSDFRADVFRLHITTTSEPELAFAHLTQLYHASSTEPDVKLEIVYAMGLFPQPLVKQRVLEWGLQNVRPQDISMPFAGVAATAAGASVAWAYVQANWDSLNAQYPNPRVVGRILNASIRELKTDTDATSVETFLLPRQHAAYSRSVEETLESIRIKHVVATRDAPRLRQWLE
;
A
#
# COMPACT_ATOMS: atom_id res chain seq x y z
N MET A 1 -7.12 46.26 9.05
CA MET A 1 -7.27 45.42 10.25
C MET A 1 -6.40 44.19 10.00
N PHE A 2 -5.15 44.21 10.47
CA PHE A 2 -4.20 43.10 10.28
C PHE A 2 -4.51 42.04 11.32
N GLY A 3 -5.01 40.88 10.88
CA GLY A 3 -5.22 39.75 11.77
C GLY A 3 -3.89 39.32 12.38
N SER A 4 -3.82 39.28 13.70
CA SER A 4 -2.66 38.74 14.41
C SER A 4 -2.55 37.25 14.07
N TYR A 5 -1.53 36.88 13.31
CA TYR A 5 -1.13 35.47 13.23
C TYR A 5 -0.63 35.07 14.61
N ILE A 6 -1.20 33.99 15.16
CA ILE A 6 -0.70 33.38 16.39
C ILE A 6 0.57 32.63 16.00
N ASP A 7 1.75 33.23 16.25
CA ASP A 7 3.05 32.56 16.10
C ASP A 7 3.32 31.54 17.23
N SER A 8 2.47 31.49 18.26
CA SER A 8 2.60 30.53 19.36
C SER A 8 1.88 29.21 19.07
N TRP A 9 2.63 28.12 19.11
CA TRP A 9 2.11 26.76 19.02
C TRP A 9 1.95 26.14 20.41
N VAL A 10 1.09 25.13 20.51
CA VAL A 10 0.99 24.26 21.69
C VAL A 10 0.86 22.82 21.25
N LYS A 11 1.68 21.94 21.83
CA LYS A 11 1.59 20.50 21.63
C LYS A 11 1.10 19.88 22.93
N VAL A 12 -0.10 19.31 22.90
CA VAL A 12 -0.69 18.59 24.03
C VAL A 12 -0.29 17.10 23.96
N ASN A 13 -0.34 16.41 25.10
CA ASN A 13 0.03 15.01 25.25
C ASN A 13 1.52 14.74 24.94
N ALA A 14 2.44 15.50 25.54
CA ALA A 14 3.88 15.36 25.32
C ALA A 14 4.36 13.90 25.42
N LEU A 15 5.21 13.49 24.47
CA LEU A 15 5.74 12.14 24.29
C LEU A 15 4.66 11.04 24.17
N GLN A 16 3.43 11.41 23.80
CA GLN A 16 2.31 10.49 23.62
C GLN A 16 2.04 9.59 24.85
N GLN A 17 2.23 10.15 26.06
CA GLN A 17 2.08 9.39 27.32
C GLN A 17 0.62 9.00 27.63
N GLY A 18 -0.33 9.81 27.16
CA GLY A 18 -1.76 9.55 27.30
C GLY A 18 -2.33 8.76 26.12
N PHE A 19 -3.25 7.83 26.42
CA PHE A 19 -3.99 7.06 25.42
C PHE A 19 -5.18 7.86 24.87
N TYR A 20 -4.90 8.97 24.20
CA TYR A 20 -5.89 9.80 23.53
C TYR A 20 -5.27 10.54 22.34
N LEU A 21 -6.13 10.94 21.40
CA LEU A 21 -5.78 11.83 20.29
C LEU A 21 -6.15 13.27 20.64
N VAL A 22 -5.39 14.22 20.09
CA VAL A 22 -5.66 15.65 20.23
C VAL A 22 -6.01 16.20 18.87
N ASN A 23 -7.20 16.80 18.75
CA ASN A 23 -7.56 17.60 17.58
C ASN A 23 -7.35 19.08 17.90
N TYR A 24 -6.54 19.75 17.09
CA TYR A 24 -6.27 21.18 17.23
C TYR A 24 -7.17 21.98 16.28
N SER A 25 -7.29 23.29 16.50
CA SER A 25 -7.90 24.17 15.51
C SER A 25 -7.04 24.24 14.25
N SER A 26 -7.61 24.68 13.13
CA SER A 26 -6.87 24.84 11.86
C SER A 26 -5.65 25.76 12.01
N GLU A 27 -5.76 26.81 12.83
CA GLU A 27 -4.68 27.74 13.13
C GLU A 27 -3.55 27.06 13.89
N LEU A 28 -3.88 26.23 14.88
CA LEU A 28 -2.89 25.51 15.68
C LEU A 28 -2.23 24.37 14.90
N TRP A 29 -2.97 23.66 14.06
CA TRP A 29 -2.39 22.68 13.12
C TRP A 29 -1.37 23.36 12.20
N LYS A 30 -1.68 24.55 11.68
CA LYS A 30 -0.76 25.34 10.87
C LYS A 30 0.46 25.81 11.67
N ALA A 31 0.27 26.32 12.88
CA ALA A 31 1.36 26.79 13.75
C ALA A 31 2.34 25.65 14.10
N LEU A 32 1.85 24.41 14.26
CA LEU A 32 2.68 23.24 14.54
C LEU A 32 3.58 22.80 13.36
N GLN A 33 3.35 23.28 12.13
CA GLN A 33 4.22 22.95 10.99
C GLN A 33 5.65 23.47 11.19
N GLY A 34 5.81 24.65 11.79
CA GLY A 34 7.11 25.25 12.09
C GLY A 34 8.00 24.32 12.94
N PRO A 35 7.63 24.03 14.20
CA PRO A 35 8.44 23.21 15.10
C PRO A 35 8.56 21.74 14.65
N VAL A 36 7.65 21.24 13.81
CA VAL A 36 7.84 19.95 13.11
C VAL A 36 8.97 20.06 12.09
N SER A 37 8.93 21.06 11.21
CA SER A 37 9.89 21.22 10.10
C SER A 37 11.30 21.57 10.56
N THR A 38 11.43 22.34 11.64
CA THR A 38 12.72 22.68 12.27
C THR A 38 13.20 21.57 13.21
N GLN A 39 12.40 20.51 13.39
CA GLN A 39 12.66 19.40 14.30
C GLN A 39 12.89 19.84 15.76
N GLU A 40 12.20 20.91 16.18
CA GLU A 40 12.18 21.37 17.58
C GLU A 40 11.40 20.40 18.47
N LEU A 41 10.36 19.76 17.93
CA LEU A 41 9.63 18.70 18.62
C LEU A 41 10.40 17.38 18.60
N ASP A 42 10.28 16.60 19.68
CA ASP A 42 10.80 15.24 19.78
C ASP A 42 10.22 14.33 18.68
N VAL A 43 10.99 13.32 18.24
CA VAL A 43 10.55 12.36 17.21
C VAL A 43 9.22 11.69 17.57
N VAL A 44 8.99 11.36 18.85
CA VAL A 44 7.74 10.74 19.32
C VAL A 44 6.57 11.71 19.11
N ASP A 45 6.78 12.99 19.38
CA ASP A 45 5.74 14.01 19.21
C ASP A 45 5.44 14.28 17.73
N ARG A 46 6.46 14.30 16.89
CA ARG A 46 6.32 14.41 15.43
C ARG A 46 5.53 13.23 14.85
N VAL A 47 5.88 11.99 15.23
CA VAL A 47 5.12 10.79 14.82
C VAL A 47 3.68 10.84 15.33
N ALA A 48 3.46 11.23 16.59
CA ALA A 48 2.12 11.31 17.18
C ALA A 48 1.23 12.35 16.49
N LEU A 49 1.76 13.53 16.14
CA LEU A 49 1.02 14.54 15.39
C LEU A 49 0.63 14.03 14.00
N LEU A 50 1.54 13.33 13.32
CA LEU A 50 1.29 12.74 12.01
C LEU A 50 0.22 11.64 12.08
N GLN A 51 0.30 10.75 13.07
CA GLN A 51 -0.74 9.75 13.36
C GLN A 51 -2.10 10.41 13.61
N ALA A 52 -2.13 11.42 14.47
CA ALA A 52 -3.36 12.10 14.87
C ALA A 52 -4.04 12.79 13.68
N VAL A 53 -3.29 13.56 12.88
CA VAL A 53 -3.90 14.33 11.78
C VAL A 53 -4.52 13.41 10.71
N PHE A 54 -3.86 12.30 10.36
CA PHE A 54 -4.41 11.34 9.39
C PHE A 54 -5.56 10.51 9.98
N PHE A 55 -5.50 10.15 11.27
CA PHE A 55 -6.62 9.46 11.92
C PHE A 55 -7.86 10.35 12.01
N LEU A 56 -7.70 11.59 12.47
CA LEU A 56 -8.76 12.59 12.52
C LEU A 56 -9.30 12.90 11.12
N SER A 57 -8.43 12.88 10.11
CA SER A 57 -8.84 13.01 8.73
C SER A 57 -9.74 11.86 8.27
N ARG A 58 -9.35 10.60 8.48
CA ARG A 58 -10.22 9.45 8.17
C ARG A 58 -11.55 9.53 8.91
N ALA A 59 -11.54 9.93 10.18
CA ALA A 59 -12.74 10.12 10.99
C ALA A 59 -13.62 11.32 10.57
N GLY A 60 -13.13 12.20 9.69
CA GLY A 60 -13.87 13.36 9.18
C GLY A 60 -13.82 14.60 10.09
N HIS A 61 -12.94 14.62 11.08
CA HIS A 61 -12.73 15.75 11.99
C HIS A 61 -11.72 16.78 11.46
N VAL A 62 -10.86 16.37 10.52
CA VAL A 62 -9.89 17.20 9.81
C VAL A 62 -10.04 16.89 8.32
N SER A 63 -9.83 17.84 7.41
CA SER A 63 -9.90 17.49 5.99
C SER A 63 -8.65 16.73 5.54
N ILE A 64 -8.79 15.85 4.55
CA ILE A 64 -7.64 15.15 3.95
C ILE A 64 -6.60 16.13 3.39
N VAL A 65 -7.05 17.28 2.89
CA VAL A 65 -6.17 18.33 2.38
C VAL A 65 -5.34 18.92 3.50
N ASP A 66 -5.95 19.28 4.64
CA ASP A 66 -5.21 19.85 5.78
C ASP A 66 -4.18 18.84 6.31
N ALA A 67 -4.51 17.54 6.33
CA ALA A 67 -3.57 16.48 6.71
C ALA A 67 -2.39 16.36 5.73
N LEU A 68 -2.65 16.40 4.42
CA LEU A 68 -1.61 16.38 3.38
C LEU A 68 -0.76 17.66 3.38
N GLU A 69 -1.36 18.81 3.68
CA GLU A 69 -0.61 20.06 3.84
C GLU A 69 0.30 20.02 5.06
N PHE A 70 -0.21 19.53 6.19
CA PHE A 70 0.60 19.32 7.39
C PHE A 70 1.74 18.32 7.15
N ALA A 71 1.50 17.25 6.40
CA ALA A 71 2.53 16.27 6.04
C ALA A 71 3.73 16.88 5.28
N GLN A 72 3.58 18.03 4.61
CA GLN A 72 4.69 18.72 3.94
C GLN A 72 5.75 19.24 4.92
N ALA A 73 5.40 19.49 6.18
CA ALA A 73 6.35 19.89 7.21
C ALA A 73 7.42 18.82 7.48
N TYR A 74 7.17 17.57 7.10
CA TYR A 74 8.06 16.42 7.31
C TYR A 74 9.00 16.16 6.13
N ALA A 75 8.96 16.97 5.06
CA ALA A 75 9.72 16.72 3.82
C ALA A 75 11.24 16.59 4.01
N LEU A 76 11.78 17.17 5.10
CA LEU A 76 13.20 17.13 5.45
C LEU A 76 13.48 16.32 6.72
N ASP A 77 12.50 15.56 7.24
CA ASP A 77 12.71 14.73 8.42
C ASP A 77 13.75 13.63 8.14
N THR A 78 14.55 13.29 9.14
CA THR A 78 15.62 12.30 9.01
C THR A 78 15.26 10.95 9.62
N GLU A 79 14.19 10.89 10.41
CA GLU A 79 13.84 9.74 11.26
C GLU A 79 13.01 8.70 10.52
N TYR A 80 13.43 7.43 10.64
CA TYR A 80 12.75 6.31 10.00
C TYR A 80 11.27 6.21 10.40
N LEU A 81 10.96 6.37 11.69
CA LEU A 81 9.61 6.22 12.22
C LEU A 81 8.63 7.24 11.63
N VAL A 82 9.09 8.47 11.40
CA VAL A 82 8.29 9.53 10.78
C VAL A 82 7.92 9.15 9.35
N TRP A 83 8.91 8.75 8.54
CA TRP A 83 8.65 8.34 7.17
C TRP A 83 7.79 7.09 7.11
N LYS A 84 7.93 6.18 8.08
CA LYS A 84 7.09 4.98 8.18
C LYS A 84 5.63 5.35 8.36
N GLU A 85 5.35 6.19 9.36
CA GLU A 85 4.00 6.67 9.60
C GLU A 85 3.44 7.41 8.37
N LEU A 86 4.24 8.29 7.76
CA LEU A 86 3.83 9.01 6.55
C LEU A 86 3.48 8.05 5.41
N SER A 87 4.35 7.06 5.16
CA SER A 87 4.17 6.07 4.10
C SER A 87 2.93 5.23 4.35
N ASP A 88 2.73 4.74 5.57
CA ASP A 88 1.58 3.90 5.93
C ASP A 88 0.24 4.63 5.70
N ASN A 89 0.16 5.93 6.01
CA ASN A 89 -1.03 6.73 5.74
C ASN A 89 -1.20 7.04 4.24
N LEU A 90 -0.13 7.41 3.53
CA LEU A 90 -0.21 7.69 2.09
C LEU A 90 -0.57 6.44 1.27
N VAL A 91 -0.13 5.25 1.67
CA VAL A 91 -0.53 3.98 1.04
C VAL A 91 -2.05 3.79 1.10
N GLN A 92 -2.69 4.15 2.22
CA GLN A 92 -4.15 4.05 2.33
C GLN A 92 -4.85 5.03 1.38
N ILE A 93 -4.34 6.25 1.24
CA ILE A 93 -4.88 7.24 0.31
C ILE A 93 -4.68 6.78 -1.14
N VAL A 94 -3.52 6.20 -1.46
CA VAL A 94 -3.28 5.56 -2.76
C VAL A 94 -4.33 4.49 -3.05
N ALA A 95 -4.57 3.56 -2.12
CA ALA A 95 -5.55 2.49 -2.31
C ALA A 95 -7.00 2.99 -2.47
N LEU A 96 -7.34 4.14 -1.88
CA LEU A 96 -8.67 4.74 -2.04
C LEU A 96 -8.89 5.31 -3.45
N PHE A 97 -7.86 5.97 -4.00
CA PHE A 97 -8.01 6.84 -5.16
C PHE A 97 -7.21 6.40 -6.41
N ASP A 98 -6.66 5.19 -6.43
CA ASP A 98 -5.85 4.64 -7.53
C ASP A 98 -6.55 4.57 -8.90
N ASP A 99 -7.88 4.64 -8.93
CA ASP A 99 -8.71 4.63 -10.13
C ASP A 99 -9.20 6.01 -10.59
N GLN A 100 -8.83 7.07 -9.85
CA GLN A 100 -9.31 8.42 -10.13
C GLN A 100 -8.51 9.06 -11.27
N VAL A 101 -9.18 9.82 -12.14
CA VAL A 101 -8.54 10.50 -13.28
C VAL A 101 -7.45 11.49 -12.84
N TRP A 102 -7.63 12.11 -11.66
CA TRP A 102 -6.68 13.06 -11.07
C TRP A 102 -5.58 12.37 -10.23
N PHE A 103 -5.60 11.04 -10.10
CA PHE A 103 -4.61 10.29 -9.32
C PHE A 103 -3.15 10.57 -9.75
N PRO A 104 -2.80 10.78 -11.03
CA PRO A 104 -1.45 11.18 -11.43
C PRO A 104 -0.97 12.50 -10.78
N SER A 105 -1.87 13.44 -10.49
CA SER A 105 -1.53 14.67 -9.75
C SER A 105 -1.19 14.36 -8.29
N PHE A 106 -1.91 13.41 -7.67
CA PHE A 106 -1.58 12.95 -6.32
C PHE A 106 -0.22 12.22 -6.29
N GLN A 107 0.07 11.40 -7.30
CA GLN A 107 1.38 10.80 -7.49
C GLN A 107 2.49 11.86 -7.64
N ALA A 108 2.23 12.97 -8.35
CA ALA A 108 3.17 14.09 -8.44
C ALA A 108 3.43 14.75 -7.07
N TYR A 109 2.40 14.91 -6.22
CA TYR A 109 2.57 15.37 -4.84
C TYR A 109 3.48 14.43 -4.03
N ILE A 110 3.26 13.10 -4.10
CA ILE A 110 4.11 12.12 -3.39
C ILE A 110 5.56 12.21 -3.89
N ARG A 111 5.79 12.28 -5.20
CA ARG A 111 7.14 12.44 -5.78
C ARG A 111 7.83 13.69 -5.24
N ARG A 112 7.13 14.82 -5.19
CA ARG A 112 7.68 16.08 -4.64
C ARG A 112 8.06 15.94 -3.16
N LEU A 113 7.19 15.30 -2.36
CA LEU A 113 7.42 15.11 -0.92
C LEU A 113 8.59 14.17 -0.63
N TYR A 114 8.78 13.13 -1.44
CA TYR A 114 9.81 12.09 -1.23
C TYR A 114 11.13 12.37 -1.98
N ALA A 115 11.17 13.31 -2.91
CA ALA A 115 12.38 13.63 -3.68
C ALA A 115 13.59 13.99 -2.80
N PRO A 116 13.48 14.85 -1.75
CA PRO A 116 14.63 15.20 -0.92
C PRO A 116 15.24 14.00 -0.20
N ILE A 117 14.40 13.14 0.38
CA ILE A 117 14.86 11.97 1.12
C ILE A 117 15.45 10.91 0.19
N MET A 118 14.89 10.74 -1.01
CA MET A 118 15.43 9.81 -2.00
C MET A 118 16.81 10.25 -2.52
N ALA A 119 17.00 11.55 -2.76
CA ALA A 119 18.29 12.11 -3.17
C ALA A 119 19.39 11.82 -2.14
N ARG A 120 19.03 11.79 -0.84
CA ARG A 120 19.95 11.43 0.26
C ARG A 120 20.25 9.94 0.32
N LEU A 121 19.23 9.08 0.16
CA LEU A 121 19.37 7.64 0.41
C LEU A 121 19.94 6.86 -0.78
N THR A 122 19.57 7.27 -2.00
CA THR A 122 19.90 6.58 -3.27
C THR A 122 19.53 5.09 -3.28
N TRP A 123 19.87 4.38 -4.36
CA TRP A 123 19.71 2.92 -4.47
C TRP A 123 20.94 2.11 -4.00
N THR A 124 22.00 2.81 -3.58
CA THR A 124 23.28 2.20 -3.23
C THR A 124 23.43 2.14 -1.71
N HIS A 125 23.79 0.96 -1.20
CA HIS A 125 24.15 0.83 0.21
C HIS A 125 25.50 1.48 0.46
N LEU A 126 25.58 2.27 1.52
CA LEU A 126 26.83 2.82 2.01
C LEU A 126 27.36 1.96 3.17
N PRO A 127 28.69 1.84 3.34
CA PRO A 127 29.26 1.14 4.49
C PRO A 127 28.82 1.72 5.85
N THR A 128 28.40 2.98 5.86
CA THR A 128 27.91 3.70 7.04
C THR A 128 26.40 3.57 7.26
N ASP A 129 25.67 2.84 6.41
CA ASP A 129 24.23 2.67 6.56
C ASP A 129 23.89 1.84 7.80
N SER A 130 23.12 2.45 8.71
CA SER A 130 22.44 1.71 9.77
C SER A 130 21.34 0.81 9.19
N ASP A 131 20.87 -0.18 9.96
CA ASP A 131 19.73 -1.00 9.53
C ASP A 131 18.43 -0.19 9.38
N LEU A 132 18.26 0.88 10.16
CA LEU A 132 17.15 1.82 9.99
C LEU A 132 17.28 2.61 8.68
N THR A 133 18.49 3.00 8.28
CA THR A 133 18.74 3.66 6.98
C THR A 133 18.37 2.74 5.82
N LYS A 134 18.72 1.44 5.90
CA LYS A 134 18.33 0.45 4.90
C LYS A 134 16.81 0.27 4.84
N GLN A 135 16.14 0.19 5.99
CA GLN A 135 14.67 0.12 6.06
C GLN A 135 14.00 1.35 5.46
N LEU A 136 14.49 2.55 5.81
CA LEU A 136 14.00 3.81 5.29
C LEU A 136 14.14 3.88 3.76
N ARG A 137 15.28 3.46 3.22
CA ARG A 137 15.52 3.40 1.77
C ARG A 137 14.48 2.55 1.05
N ARG A 138 14.22 1.33 1.53
CA ARG A 138 13.21 0.43 0.94
C ARG A 138 11.83 1.08 0.94
N GLN A 139 11.46 1.69 2.06
CA GLN A 139 10.16 2.33 2.19
C GLN A 139 9.99 3.53 1.25
N VAL A 140 11.01 4.39 1.14
CA VAL A 140 11.03 5.53 0.22
C VAL A 140 10.93 5.07 -1.24
N ILE A 141 11.71 4.07 -1.64
CA ILE A 141 11.65 3.47 -2.98
C ILE A 141 10.25 2.89 -3.24
N GLY A 142 9.70 2.15 -2.29
CA GLY A 142 8.36 1.55 -2.41
C GLY A 142 7.25 2.61 -2.57
N MET A 143 7.38 3.77 -1.92
CA MET A 143 6.46 4.90 -2.07
C MET A 143 6.64 5.63 -3.40
N LEU A 144 7.87 5.93 -3.82
CA LEU A 144 8.12 6.52 -5.13
C LEU A 144 7.67 5.61 -6.27
N GLY A 145 7.75 4.29 -6.08
CA GLY A 145 7.17 3.33 -6.99
C GLY A 145 5.64 3.37 -7.06
N ARG A 146 4.94 3.61 -5.93
CA ARG A 146 3.49 3.88 -5.92
C ARG A 146 3.16 5.23 -6.60
N ALA A 147 4.10 6.16 -6.56
CA ALA A 147 4.01 7.48 -7.15
C ALA A 147 4.43 7.53 -8.63
N ASN A 148 4.65 6.37 -9.26
CA ASN A 148 5.06 6.24 -10.66
C ASN A 148 6.27 7.11 -11.01
N ASP A 149 7.31 7.06 -10.16
CA ASP A 149 8.57 7.77 -10.41
C ASP A 149 9.41 7.06 -11.47
N ASP A 150 9.68 7.76 -12.58
CA ASP A 150 10.35 7.19 -13.76
C ASP A 150 11.76 6.68 -13.46
N ALA A 151 12.52 7.38 -12.62
CA ALA A 151 13.90 7.00 -12.30
C ALA A 151 13.93 5.74 -11.43
N VAL A 152 13.02 5.64 -10.46
CA VAL A 152 12.83 4.46 -9.61
C VAL A 152 12.37 3.26 -10.44
N ILE A 153 11.43 3.44 -11.37
CA ILE A 153 10.96 2.37 -12.26
C ILE A 153 12.07 1.91 -13.22
N ALA A 154 12.83 2.84 -13.79
CA ALA A 154 13.94 2.52 -14.69
C ALA A 154 15.03 1.70 -13.98
N GLU A 155 15.44 2.09 -12.76
CA GLU A 155 16.45 1.35 -12.00
C GLU A 155 15.94 -0.02 -11.55
N ALA A 156 14.67 -0.12 -11.12
CA ALA A 156 14.05 -1.41 -10.82
C ALA A 156 14.02 -2.33 -12.04
N THR A 157 13.62 -1.81 -13.20
CA THR A 157 13.60 -2.57 -14.46
C THR A 157 15.00 -3.04 -14.85
N ARG A 158 16.01 -2.17 -14.75
CA ARG A 158 17.41 -2.54 -15.01
C ARG A 158 17.87 -3.69 -14.12
N ARG A 159 17.56 -3.64 -12.82
CA ARG A 159 17.90 -4.70 -11.85
C ARG A 159 17.17 -6.00 -12.15
N PHE A 160 15.88 -5.93 -12.49
CA PHE A 160 15.11 -7.11 -12.89
C PHE A 160 15.69 -7.78 -14.15
N GLN A 161 15.98 -6.99 -15.18
CA GLN A 161 16.59 -7.50 -16.41
C GLN A 161 17.96 -8.13 -16.15
N GLN A 162 18.77 -7.51 -15.28
CA GLN A 162 20.04 -8.09 -14.85
C GLN A 162 19.85 -9.45 -14.17
N SER A 163 18.89 -9.57 -13.24
CA SER A 163 18.50 -10.84 -12.61
C SER A 163 18.09 -11.89 -13.63
N MET A 164 17.33 -11.49 -14.66
CA MET A 164 16.91 -12.36 -15.75
C MET A 164 18.09 -12.86 -16.59
N HIS A 165 19.02 -11.98 -16.96
CA HIS A 165 20.22 -12.35 -17.71
C HIS A 165 21.16 -13.27 -16.92
N GLN A 166 21.29 -13.05 -15.62
CA GLN A 166 22.17 -13.82 -14.74
C GLN A 166 21.51 -15.11 -14.22
N ASN A 167 20.18 -15.22 -14.36
CA ASN A 167 19.36 -16.28 -13.78
C ASN A 167 19.60 -16.45 -12.27
N THR A 168 19.72 -15.32 -11.56
CA THR A 168 19.99 -15.27 -10.12
C THR A 168 18.87 -14.58 -9.37
N VAL A 169 18.59 -15.00 -8.14
CA VAL A 169 17.64 -14.30 -7.26
C VAL A 169 18.20 -12.93 -6.87
N LEU A 170 17.35 -11.90 -6.91
CA LEU A 170 17.70 -10.56 -6.43
C LEU A 170 18.01 -10.57 -4.93
N PRO A 171 18.95 -9.72 -4.46
CA PRO A 171 19.19 -9.53 -3.03
C PRO A 171 17.90 -9.20 -2.27
N SER A 172 17.75 -9.74 -1.07
CA SER A 172 16.55 -9.60 -0.21
C SER A 172 16.09 -8.16 -0.03
N ASP A 173 17.04 -7.22 -0.01
CA ASP A 173 16.77 -5.84 0.36
C ASP A 173 15.85 -5.15 -0.64
N PHE A 174 15.99 -5.40 -1.94
CA PHE A 174 15.18 -4.73 -2.97
C PHE A 174 14.33 -5.68 -3.78
N ARG A 175 14.38 -7.00 -3.53
CA ARG A 175 13.72 -8.00 -4.37
C ARG A 175 12.22 -7.73 -4.54
N ALA A 176 11.50 -7.55 -3.43
CA ALA A 176 10.05 -7.26 -3.47
C ALA A 176 9.72 -5.96 -4.23
N ASP A 177 10.49 -4.88 -3.99
CA ASP A 177 10.28 -3.59 -4.66
C ASP A 177 10.60 -3.67 -6.16
N VAL A 178 11.71 -4.32 -6.52
CA VAL A 178 12.13 -4.51 -7.91
C VAL A 178 11.11 -5.36 -8.68
N PHE A 179 10.67 -6.48 -8.09
CA PHE A 179 9.62 -7.30 -8.69
C PHE A 179 8.34 -6.48 -8.88
N ARG A 180 7.84 -5.85 -7.82
CA ARG A 180 6.62 -5.04 -7.90
C ARG A 180 6.71 -3.98 -8.99
N LEU A 181 7.77 -3.17 -8.98
CA LEU A 181 7.94 -2.06 -9.91
C LEU A 181 8.00 -2.55 -11.36
N HIS A 182 8.88 -3.49 -11.65
CA HIS A 182 9.03 -4.00 -13.01
C HIS A 182 7.73 -4.67 -13.51
N ILE A 183 7.10 -5.50 -12.69
CA ILE A 183 5.92 -6.27 -13.09
C ILE A 183 4.70 -5.36 -13.35
N THR A 184 4.56 -4.26 -12.58
CA THR A 184 3.47 -3.31 -12.82
C THR A 184 3.62 -2.49 -14.10
N THR A 185 4.84 -2.36 -14.64
CA THR A 185 5.13 -1.46 -15.78
C THR A 185 5.71 -2.15 -17.00
N THR A 186 5.97 -3.46 -16.94
CA THR A 186 6.65 -4.19 -18.02
C THR A 186 5.81 -4.24 -19.30
N SER A 187 6.46 -4.01 -20.43
CA SER A 187 5.90 -4.23 -21.77
C SER A 187 6.02 -5.69 -22.23
N GLU A 188 6.72 -6.54 -21.47
CA GLU A 188 7.02 -7.94 -21.81
C GLU A 188 6.47 -8.90 -20.74
N PRO A 189 5.14 -8.93 -20.50
CA PRO A 189 4.55 -9.68 -19.38
C PRO A 189 4.81 -11.19 -19.48
N GLU A 190 4.88 -11.74 -20.70
CA GLU A 190 5.14 -13.16 -20.92
C GLU A 190 6.56 -13.57 -20.51
N LEU A 191 7.57 -12.76 -20.85
CA LEU A 191 8.96 -13.01 -20.46
C LEU A 191 9.12 -12.90 -18.94
N ALA A 192 8.52 -11.86 -18.34
CA ALA A 192 8.57 -11.68 -16.90
C ALA A 192 7.85 -12.82 -16.13
N PHE A 193 6.70 -13.27 -16.63
CA PHE A 193 5.98 -14.42 -16.06
C PHE A 193 6.82 -15.71 -16.14
N ALA A 194 7.41 -15.99 -17.31
CA ALA A 194 8.27 -17.16 -17.48
C ALA A 194 9.49 -17.11 -16.54
N HIS A 195 10.14 -15.95 -16.40
CA HIS A 195 11.27 -15.80 -15.49
C HIS A 195 10.86 -16.00 -14.01
N LEU A 196 9.75 -15.40 -13.57
CA LEU A 196 9.28 -15.53 -12.19
C LEU A 196 8.89 -16.97 -11.83
N THR A 197 8.22 -17.68 -12.74
CA THR A 197 7.90 -19.11 -12.52
C THR A 197 9.15 -19.98 -12.47
N GLN A 198 10.14 -19.72 -13.33
CA GLN A 198 11.45 -20.37 -13.25
C GLN A 198 12.13 -20.13 -11.90
N LEU A 199 12.19 -18.87 -11.44
CA LEU A 199 12.76 -18.52 -10.14
C LEU A 199 12.00 -19.18 -8.98
N TYR A 200 10.67 -19.25 -9.06
CA TYR A 200 9.85 -19.91 -8.05
C TYR A 200 10.24 -21.38 -7.89
N HIS A 201 10.37 -22.11 -9.01
CA HIS A 201 10.74 -23.52 -8.97
C HIS A 201 12.19 -23.73 -8.50
N ALA A 202 13.11 -22.82 -8.84
CA ALA A 202 14.49 -22.85 -8.37
C ALA A 202 14.63 -22.57 -6.86
N SER A 203 13.77 -21.72 -6.29
CA SER A 203 13.83 -21.26 -4.89
C SER A 203 13.21 -22.25 -3.90
N SER A 204 13.48 -23.55 -4.05
CA SER A 204 12.79 -24.62 -3.30
C SER A 204 12.99 -24.58 -1.79
N THR A 205 14.13 -24.05 -1.33
CA THR A 205 14.54 -23.93 0.08
C THR A 205 14.33 -22.54 0.67
N GLU A 206 13.74 -21.60 -0.08
CA GLU A 206 13.58 -20.20 0.31
C GLU A 206 12.09 -19.81 0.29
N PRO A 207 11.33 -20.10 1.36
CA PRO A 207 9.89 -19.82 1.42
C PRO A 207 9.56 -18.33 1.20
N ASP A 208 10.35 -17.43 1.77
CA ASP A 208 10.12 -15.98 1.66
C ASP A 208 10.25 -15.50 0.22
N VAL A 209 11.26 -15.99 -0.52
CA VAL A 209 11.44 -15.69 -1.95
C VAL A 209 10.24 -16.17 -2.75
N LYS A 210 9.73 -17.37 -2.46
CA LYS A 210 8.53 -17.90 -3.12
C LYS A 210 7.29 -17.05 -2.87
N LEU A 211 7.07 -16.60 -1.64
CA LEU A 211 5.94 -15.73 -1.31
C LEU A 211 6.02 -14.39 -2.04
N GLU A 212 7.21 -13.77 -2.06
CA GLU A 212 7.43 -12.52 -2.79
C GLU A 212 7.21 -12.67 -4.30
N ILE A 213 7.71 -13.74 -4.90
CA ILE A 213 7.49 -14.03 -6.33
C ILE A 213 6.00 -14.18 -6.62
N VAL A 214 5.31 -15.01 -5.84
CA VAL A 214 3.88 -15.31 -6.06
C VAL A 214 3.02 -14.06 -5.89
N TYR A 215 3.31 -13.24 -4.88
CA TYR A 215 2.64 -11.96 -4.71
C TYR A 215 2.90 -11.03 -5.91
N ALA A 216 4.17 -10.91 -6.31
CA ALA A 216 4.56 -10.04 -7.41
C ALA A 216 3.93 -10.45 -8.74
N MET A 217 3.83 -11.75 -9.03
CA MET A 217 3.12 -12.25 -10.22
C MET A 217 1.69 -11.72 -10.28
N GLY A 218 0.98 -11.58 -9.15
CA GLY A 218 -0.37 -11.02 -9.15
C GLY A 218 -0.45 -9.55 -9.58
N LEU A 219 0.67 -8.82 -9.59
CA LEU A 219 0.73 -7.39 -9.87
C LEU A 219 0.75 -7.05 -11.36
N PHE A 220 0.77 -8.04 -12.27
CA PHE A 220 0.63 -7.78 -13.71
C PHE A 220 -0.64 -6.96 -13.97
N PRO A 221 -0.59 -5.91 -14.80
CA PRO A 221 -1.76 -5.06 -15.03
C PRO A 221 -2.82 -5.73 -15.93
N GLN A 222 -2.42 -6.69 -16.79
CA GLN A 222 -3.34 -7.32 -17.74
C GLN A 222 -4.28 -8.33 -17.05
N PRO A 223 -5.61 -8.20 -17.18
CA PRO A 223 -6.57 -9.11 -16.53
C PRO A 223 -6.39 -10.59 -16.90
N LEU A 224 -6.08 -10.89 -18.16
CA LEU A 224 -5.83 -12.27 -18.61
C LEU A 224 -4.58 -12.87 -17.95
N VAL A 225 -3.52 -12.07 -17.78
CA VAL A 225 -2.31 -12.53 -17.09
C VAL A 225 -2.61 -12.73 -15.61
N LYS A 226 -3.37 -11.83 -14.95
CA LYS A 226 -3.84 -12.00 -13.58
C LYS A 226 -4.63 -13.31 -13.39
N GLN A 227 -5.55 -13.63 -14.30
CA GLN A 227 -6.28 -14.91 -14.25
C GLN A 227 -5.34 -16.10 -14.38
N ARG A 228 -4.40 -16.06 -15.33
CA ARG A 228 -3.37 -17.11 -15.50
C ARG A 228 -2.51 -17.29 -14.24
N VAL A 229 -2.21 -16.21 -13.51
CA VAL A 229 -1.50 -16.27 -12.22
C VAL A 229 -2.31 -17.04 -11.18
N LEU A 230 -3.63 -16.81 -11.10
CA LEU A 230 -4.50 -17.57 -10.18
C LEU A 230 -4.51 -19.06 -10.53
N GLU A 231 -4.70 -19.39 -11.81
CA GLU A 231 -4.71 -20.76 -12.31
C GLU A 231 -3.37 -21.46 -12.06
N TRP A 232 -2.25 -20.81 -12.37
CA TRP A 232 -0.92 -21.31 -12.08
C TRP A 232 -0.70 -21.48 -10.56
N GLY A 233 -1.18 -20.52 -9.77
CA GLY A 233 -1.11 -20.55 -8.31
C GLY A 233 -1.82 -21.77 -7.72
N LEU A 234 -3.03 -22.08 -8.19
CA LEU A 234 -3.80 -23.25 -7.75
C LEU A 234 -3.11 -24.60 -8.06
N GLN A 235 -2.23 -24.64 -9.05
CA GLN A 235 -1.49 -25.86 -9.43
C GLN A 235 -0.14 -25.99 -8.72
N ASN A 236 0.51 -24.87 -8.40
CA ASN A 236 1.93 -24.85 -8.00
C ASN A 236 2.18 -24.37 -6.57
N VAL A 237 1.26 -23.59 -5.99
CA VAL A 237 1.42 -22.97 -4.66
C VAL A 237 0.81 -23.87 -3.58
N ARG A 238 1.51 -23.98 -2.45
CA ARG A 238 1.08 -24.83 -1.34
C ARG A 238 -0.19 -24.27 -0.68
N PRO A 239 -1.07 -25.13 -0.12
CA PRO A 239 -2.32 -24.67 0.50
C PRO A 239 -2.16 -23.66 1.64
N GLN A 240 -1.04 -23.68 2.38
CA GLN A 240 -0.79 -22.67 3.41
C GLN A 240 -0.51 -21.27 2.84
N ASP A 241 0.00 -21.19 1.60
CA ASP A 241 0.45 -19.96 0.94
C ASP A 241 -0.53 -19.49 -0.16
N ILE A 242 -1.58 -20.27 -0.43
CA ILE A 242 -2.47 -20.07 -1.58
C ILE A 242 -3.25 -18.76 -1.56
N SER A 243 -3.34 -18.05 -0.43
CA SER A 243 -3.92 -16.70 -0.43
C SER A 243 -3.02 -15.67 -1.10
N MET A 244 -1.73 -15.94 -1.28
CA MET A 244 -0.74 -14.99 -1.78
C MET A 244 -0.93 -14.57 -3.26
N PRO A 245 -1.18 -15.49 -4.22
CA PRO A 245 -1.50 -15.11 -5.59
C PRO A 245 -2.76 -14.25 -5.65
N PHE A 246 -3.79 -14.59 -4.86
CA PHE A 246 -5.04 -13.83 -4.79
C PHE A 246 -4.82 -12.43 -4.20
N ALA A 247 -4.03 -12.31 -3.12
CA ALA A 247 -3.66 -11.03 -2.55
C ALA A 247 -2.88 -10.15 -3.53
N GLY A 248 -1.95 -10.73 -4.29
CA GLY A 248 -1.22 -10.01 -5.34
C GLY A 248 -2.14 -9.55 -6.47
N VAL A 249 -3.03 -10.44 -6.95
CA VAL A 249 -4.00 -10.09 -7.99
C VAL A 249 -4.93 -8.97 -7.53
N ALA A 250 -5.41 -9.06 -6.28
CA ALA A 250 -6.33 -8.11 -5.67
C ALA A 250 -5.68 -6.84 -5.11
N ALA A 251 -4.38 -6.59 -5.36
CA ALA A 251 -3.66 -5.47 -4.75
C ALA A 251 -4.09 -4.06 -5.23
N THR A 252 -4.98 -3.98 -6.23
CA THR A 252 -5.61 -2.73 -6.73
C THR A 252 -7.11 -2.94 -6.88
N ALA A 253 -7.90 -1.87 -6.95
CA ALA A 253 -9.36 -2.00 -7.10
C ALA A 253 -9.75 -2.83 -8.34
N ALA A 254 -9.13 -2.54 -9.50
CA ALA A 254 -9.35 -3.31 -10.73
C ALA A 254 -8.90 -4.77 -10.60
N GLY A 255 -7.80 -5.01 -9.90
CA GLY A 255 -7.31 -6.36 -9.61
C GLY A 255 -8.23 -7.14 -8.67
N ALA A 256 -8.81 -6.48 -7.67
CA ALA A 256 -9.76 -7.09 -6.75
C ALA A 256 -11.04 -7.51 -7.47
N SER A 257 -11.53 -6.72 -8.43
CA SER A 257 -12.65 -7.14 -9.29
C SER A 257 -12.33 -8.43 -10.07
N VAL A 258 -11.10 -8.58 -10.58
CA VAL A 258 -10.66 -9.82 -11.27
C VAL A 258 -10.60 -11.00 -10.30
N ALA A 259 -9.96 -10.83 -9.14
CA ALA A 259 -9.87 -11.88 -8.12
C ALA A 259 -11.26 -12.31 -7.63
N TRP A 260 -12.13 -11.34 -7.36
CA TRP A 260 -13.48 -11.59 -6.88
C TRP A 260 -14.32 -12.35 -7.92
N ALA A 261 -14.33 -11.89 -9.18
CA ALA A 261 -15.02 -12.58 -10.26
C ALA A 261 -14.52 -14.03 -10.43
N TYR A 262 -13.21 -14.25 -10.29
CA TYR A 262 -12.62 -15.58 -10.33
C TYR A 262 -13.12 -16.48 -9.18
N VAL A 263 -13.15 -15.95 -7.94
CA VAL A 263 -13.67 -16.68 -6.77
C VAL A 263 -15.14 -17.04 -6.96
N GLN A 264 -15.97 -16.14 -7.49
CA GLN A 264 -17.38 -16.41 -7.75
C GLN A 264 -17.55 -17.53 -8.78
N ALA A 265 -16.80 -17.47 -9.89
CA ALA A 265 -16.90 -18.45 -10.98
C ALA A 265 -16.37 -19.84 -10.60
N ASN A 266 -15.42 -19.92 -9.67
CA ASN A 266 -14.72 -21.16 -9.33
C ASN A 266 -15.02 -21.65 -7.90
N TRP A 267 -16.05 -21.12 -7.25
CA TRP A 267 -16.30 -21.37 -5.82
C TRP A 267 -16.37 -22.85 -5.46
N ASP A 268 -17.12 -23.64 -6.22
CA ASP A 268 -17.30 -25.07 -5.93
C ASP A 268 -15.99 -25.84 -6.15
N SER A 269 -15.25 -25.52 -7.20
CA SER A 269 -13.92 -26.10 -7.47
C SER A 269 -12.90 -25.75 -6.38
N LEU A 270 -12.90 -24.51 -5.89
CA LEU A 270 -12.04 -24.06 -4.79
C LEU A 270 -12.37 -24.82 -3.49
N ASN A 271 -13.64 -25.03 -3.18
CA ASN A 271 -14.05 -25.82 -2.01
C ASN A 271 -13.72 -27.31 -2.16
N ALA A 272 -13.85 -27.87 -3.36
CA ALA A 272 -13.45 -29.25 -3.63
C ALA A 272 -11.93 -29.45 -3.50
N GLN A 273 -11.14 -28.50 -4.00
CA GLN A 273 -9.68 -28.54 -3.92
C GLN A 273 -9.15 -28.28 -2.51
N TYR A 274 -9.83 -27.43 -1.73
CA TYR A 274 -9.46 -27.08 -0.36
C TYR A 274 -10.56 -27.44 0.64
N PRO A 275 -10.65 -28.71 1.08
CA PRO A 275 -11.67 -29.15 2.03
C PRO A 275 -11.63 -28.46 3.40
N ASN A 276 -10.50 -27.83 3.75
CA ASN A 276 -10.41 -26.99 4.94
C ASN A 276 -11.02 -25.60 4.65
N PRO A 277 -12.18 -25.26 5.23
CA PRO A 277 -12.90 -24.02 4.93
C PRO A 277 -12.10 -22.76 5.31
N ARG A 278 -11.13 -22.85 6.23
CA ARG A 278 -10.25 -21.72 6.57
C ARG A 278 -9.35 -21.31 5.40
N VAL A 279 -9.00 -22.25 4.51
CA VAL A 279 -8.16 -21.96 3.34
C VAL A 279 -8.97 -21.17 2.31
N VAL A 280 -10.18 -21.63 1.99
CA VAL A 280 -11.13 -20.91 1.11
C VAL A 280 -11.47 -19.53 1.69
N GLY A 281 -11.68 -19.45 3.01
CA GLY A 281 -11.88 -18.17 3.70
C GLY A 281 -10.72 -17.18 3.53
N ARG A 282 -9.46 -17.64 3.56
CA ARG A 282 -8.30 -16.79 3.29
C ARG A 282 -8.22 -16.35 1.83
N ILE A 283 -8.55 -17.23 0.89
CA ILE A 283 -8.65 -16.89 -0.54
C ILE A 283 -9.72 -15.80 -0.76
N LEU A 284 -10.91 -16.00 -0.19
CA LEU A 284 -12.02 -15.06 -0.27
C LEU A 284 -11.62 -13.69 0.27
N ASN A 285 -11.13 -13.62 1.52
CA ASN A 285 -10.71 -12.35 2.13
C ASN A 285 -9.60 -11.66 1.32
N ALA A 286 -8.59 -12.41 0.86
CA ALA A 286 -7.52 -11.86 0.03
C ALA A 286 -8.06 -11.25 -1.29
N SER A 287 -9.13 -11.83 -1.85
CA SER A 287 -9.71 -11.41 -3.13
C SER A 287 -10.57 -10.16 -3.04
N ILE A 288 -11.22 -9.95 -1.88
CA ILE A 288 -12.22 -8.87 -1.71
C ILE A 288 -11.67 -7.65 -0.96
N ARG A 289 -10.50 -7.75 -0.32
CA ARG A 289 -9.98 -6.72 0.60
C ARG A 289 -9.86 -5.33 -0.01
N GLU A 290 -9.50 -5.24 -1.29
CA GLU A 290 -9.33 -3.95 -2.00
C GLU A 290 -10.53 -3.53 -2.83
N LEU A 291 -11.67 -4.22 -2.70
CA LEU A 291 -12.96 -3.66 -3.12
C LEU A 291 -13.27 -2.40 -2.29
N LYS A 292 -14.08 -1.50 -2.85
CA LYS A 292 -14.21 -0.14 -2.28
C LYS A 292 -15.57 0.51 -2.41
N THR A 293 -16.58 -0.22 -2.90
CA THR A 293 -17.94 0.31 -3.03
C THR A 293 -18.92 -0.46 -2.16
N ASP A 294 -20.01 0.19 -1.75
CA ASP A 294 -21.09 -0.49 -1.03
C ASP A 294 -21.78 -1.56 -1.90
N THR A 295 -21.79 -1.36 -3.23
CA THR A 295 -22.24 -2.37 -4.19
C THR A 295 -21.35 -3.61 -4.17
N ASP A 296 -20.03 -3.45 -4.06
CA ASP A 296 -19.11 -4.58 -3.92
C ASP A 296 -19.40 -5.36 -2.63
N ALA A 297 -19.57 -4.66 -1.50
CA ALA A 297 -19.89 -5.29 -0.21
C ALA A 297 -21.21 -6.07 -0.29
N THR A 298 -22.25 -5.46 -0.87
CA THR A 298 -23.56 -6.10 -1.08
C THR A 298 -23.47 -7.32 -1.99
N SER A 299 -22.63 -7.26 -3.03
CA SER A 299 -22.37 -8.38 -3.95
C SER A 299 -21.74 -9.57 -3.23
N VAL A 300 -20.75 -9.31 -2.36
CA VAL A 300 -20.11 -10.34 -1.53
C VAL A 300 -21.11 -10.95 -0.54
N GLU A 301 -21.88 -10.14 0.16
CA GLU A 301 -22.91 -10.63 1.10
C GLU A 301 -23.93 -11.51 0.41
N THR A 302 -24.48 -11.05 -0.72
CA THR A 302 -25.47 -11.78 -1.51
C THR A 302 -24.92 -13.11 -1.99
N PHE A 303 -23.67 -13.12 -2.48
CA PHE A 303 -23.00 -14.34 -2.91
C PHE A 303 -22.84 -15.34 -1.77
N LEU A 304 -22.53 -14.85 -0.56
CA LEU A 304 -22.26 -15.66 0.61
C LEU A 304 -23.51 -16.12 1.36
N LEU A 305 -24.70 -15.55 1.13
CA LEU A 305 -25.95 -15.97 1.80
C LEU A 305 -26.15 -17.49 1.83
N PRO A 306 -26.06 -18.23 0.71
CA PRO A 306 -26.15 -19.70 0.71
C PRO A 306 -24.82 -20.43 1.00
N ARG A 307 -23.72 -19.69 1.23
CA ARG A 307 -22.34 -20.19 1.32
C ARG A 307 -21.63 -19.78 2.62
N GLN A 308 -22.38 -19.41 3.65
CA GLN A 308 -21.80 -18.99 4.92
C GLN A 308 -21.10 -20.15 5.63
N HIS A 309 -19.98 -19.86 6.28
CA HIS A 309 -19.30 -20.82 7.16
C HIS A 309 -18.67 -20.09 8.34
N ALA A 310 -18.84 -20.64 9.55
CA ALA A 310 -18.30 -20.09 10.79
C ALA A 310 -16.75 -19.99 10.82
N ALA A 311 -16.06 -20.59 9.85
CA ALA A 311 -14.60 -20.62 9.81
C ALA A 311 -13.98 -19.31 9.33
N TYR A 312 -14.77 -18.48 8.63
CA TYR A 312 -14.32 -17.21 8.06
C TYR A 312 -15.33 -16.07 8.20
N SER A 313 -16.52 -16.28 8.78
CA SER A 313 -17.58 -15.27 8.91
C SER A 313 -17.05 -13.96 9.51
N ARG A 314 -16.39 -14.03 10.67
CA ARG A 314 -15.84 -12.84 11.34
C ARG A 314 -14.85 -12.07 10.47
N SER A 315 -13.90 -12.76 9.85
CA SER A 315 -12.92 -12.09 8.98
C SER A 315 -13.55 -11.43 7.75
N VAL A 316 -14.62 -12.05 7.22
CA VAL A 316 -15.37 -11.48 6.10
C VAL A 316 -16.18 -10.27 6.57
N GLU A 317 -16.84 -10.33 7.72
CA GLU A 317 -17.56 -9.19 8.32
C GLU A 317 -16.63 -7.98 8.54
N GLU A 318 -15.45 -8.21 9.12
CA GLU A 318 -14.42 -7.17 9.30
C GLU A 318 -13.96 -6.58 7.94
N THR A 319 -13.83 -7.42 6.92
CA THR A 319 -13.45 -6.98 5.57
C THR A 319 -14.57 -6.19 4.88
N LEU A 320 -15.82 -6.63 4.99
CA LEU A 320 -17.00 -5.92 4.47
C LEU A 320 -17.16 -4.55 5.11
N GLU A 321 -16.96 -4.44 6.42
CA GLU A 321 -16.95 -3.15 7.12
C GLU A 321 -15.84 -2.24 6.58
N SER A 322 -14.63 -2.78 6.37
CA SER A 322 -13.54 -2.01 5.76
C SER A 322 -13.88 -1.52 4.35
N ILE A 323 -14.55 -2.33 3.51
CA ILE A 323 -14.99 -1.93 2.16
C ILE A 323 -15.97 -0.74 2.24
N ARG A 324 -16.92 -0.78 3.18
CA ARG A 324 -17.89 0.31 3.39
C ARG A 324 -17.24 1.58 3.90
N ILE A 325 -16.29 1.46 4.83
CA ILE A 325 -15.51 2.62 5.31
C ILE A 325 -14.74 3.26 4.15
N LYS A 326 -14.09 2.45 3.29
CA LYS A 326 -13.41 2.95 2.09
C LYS A 326 -14.38 3.72 1.19
N HIS A 327 -15.58 3.20 0.96
CA HIS A 327 -16.61 3.87 0.17
C HIS A 327 -16.97 5.25 0.74
N VAL A 328 -17.29 5.31 2.04
CA VAL A 328 -17.68 6.56 2.72
C VAL A 328 -16.56 7.60 2.66
N VAL A 329 -15.32 7.19 2.98
CA VAL A 329 -14.16 8.10 2.97
C VAL A 329 -13.88 8.59 1.55
N ALA A 330 -13.87 7.70 0.55
CA ALA A 330 -13.62 8.08 -0.84
C ALA A 330 -14.67 9.06 -1.36
N THR A 331 -15.97 8.81 -1.12
CA THR A 331 -17.06 9.71 -1.53
C THR A 331 -16.95 11.09 -0.87
N ARG A 332 -16.60 11.15 0.41
CA ARG A 332 -16.45 12.39 1.16
C ARG A 332 -15.26 13.22 0.67
N ASP A 333 -14.11 12.57 0.48
CA ASP A 333 -12.82 13.27 0.34
C ASP A 333 -12.42 13.53 -1.12
N ALA A 334 -12.90 12.73 -2.08
CA ALA A 334 -12.51 12.85 -3.49
C ALA A 334 -12.72 14.26 -4.07
N PRO A 335 -13.87 14.95 -3.88
CA PRO A 335 -14.08 16.27 -4.49
C PRO A 335 -13.07 17.32 -4.00
N ARG A 336 -12.79 17.34 -2.69
CA ARG A 336 -11.89 18.32 -2.08
C ARG A 336 -10.43 18.02 -2.43
N LEU A 337 -10.05 16.73 -2.44
CA LEU A 337 -8.71 16.32 -2.83
C LEU A 337 -8.44 16.65 -4.31
N ARG A 338 -9.42 16.37 -5.19
CA ARG A 338 -9.35 16.75 -6.60
C ARG A 338 -9.12 18.25 -6.77
N GLN A 339 -9.94 19.09 -6.14
CA GLN A 339 -9.83 20.54 -6.25
C GLN A 339 -8.48 21.08 -5.76
N TRP A 340 -7.86 20.43 -4.78
CA TRP A 340 -6.55 20.84 -4.26
C TRP A 340 -5.37 20.41 -5.15
N LEU A 341 -5.56 19.37 -5.96
CA LEU A 341 -4.54 18.84 -6.88
C LEU A 341 -4.57 19.46 -8.28
N GLU A 342 -5.73 19.98 -8.70
CA GLU A 342 -5.94 20.78 -9.91
C GLU A 342 -5.54 22.24 -9.68
#